data_AF-A0AAN8WL50-F1
#
_entry.id   AF-A0AAN8WL50-F1
#
_cell.length_a   1.000
_cell.length_b   1.000
_cell.length_c   1.000
_cell.angle_alpha   90.00
_cell.angle_beta   90.00
_cell.angle_gamma   90.00
#
_symmetry.space_group_name_H-M   'P 1'
#
loop_
_entity.id
_entity.type
_entity.pdbx_description
1 polymer ?
#
loop_
_entity_poly.entity_id
_entity_poly.type
_entity_poly.pdbx_seq_one_letter_code
_entity_poly.pdbx_strand_id
1 'polypeptide(L)'
;EKTEPYFLFIFCVEASLKILALGFCLHPHSYLRNIWNIMDFVVVVTGFITLFAQDDIEVDLRTLRAIRVLRPLKLVSGIPSLQVVLKSIIKAMAPLLQIGLLVLFAIVIFAIIGLEFYSGVLHKSCYSLEDLGNINMTKMVM
;
A
#
# COMPACT_ATOMS: atom_id res chain seq x y z
N GLU A 1 -0.35 -16.26 22.44
CA GLU A 1 -0.42 -16.66 21.01
C GLU A 1 -1.74 -17.31 20.59
N LYS A 2 -2.41 -18.11 21.44
CA LYS A 2 -3.66 -18.81 21.07
C LYS A 2 -4.93 -17.96 20.95
N THR A 3 -4.90 -16.68 21.31
CA THR A 3 -6.11 -15.80 21.32
C THR A 3 -6.40 -15.14 19.97
N GLU A 4 -5.38 -14.93 19.13
CA GLU A 4 -5.51 -14.35 17.79
C GLU A 4 -6.47 -15.12 16.86
N PRO A 5 -6.45 -16.47 16.80
CA PRO A 5 -7.38 -17.23 15.96
C PRO A 5 -8.84 -17.13 16.44
N TYR A 6 -9.10 -17.03 17.76
CA TYR A 6 -10.46 -16.88 18.29
C TYR A 6 -11.10 -15.55 17.88
N PHE A 7 -10.35 -14.45 17.97
CA PHE A 7 -10.83 -13.15 17.50
C PHE A 7 -11.07 -13.15 15.99
N LEU A 8 -10.17 -13.76 15.21
CA LEU A 8 -10.36 -13.92 13.76
C LEU A 8 -11.62 -14.72 13.43
N PHE A 9 -11.89 -15.80 14.16
CA PHE A 9 -13.07 -16.63 13.94
C PHE A 9 -14.36 -15.88 14.22
N ILE A 10 -14.46 -15.18 15.35
CA ILE A 10 -15.61 -14.31 15.69
C ILE A 10 -15.82 -13.24 14.61
N PHE A 11 -14.73 -12.59 14.17
CA PHE A 11 -14.81 -11.57 13.12
C PHE A 11 -15.15 -12.14 11.74
N CYS A 12 -14.74 -13.37 11.44
CA CYS A 12 -15.07 -14.08 10.22
C CYS A 12 -16.55 -14.45 10.19
N VAL A 13 -17.09 -14.95 11.32
CA VAL A 13 -18.52 -15.26 11.49
C VAL A 13 -19.38 -14.00 11.41
N GLU A 14 -18.97 -12.90 12.04
CA GLU A 14 -19.67 -11.62 11.94
C GLU A 14 -19.70 -11.07 10.50
N ALA A 15 -18.56 -11.13 9.80
CA ALA A 15 -18.44 -10.69 8.41
C ALA A 15 -19.27 -11.60 7.48
N SER A 16 -19.15 -12.92 7.61
CA SER A 16 -19.94 -13.87 6.80
C SER A 16 -21.45 -13.77 7.07
N LEU A 17 -21.88 -13.50 8.31
CA LEU A 17 -23.28 -13.17 8.62
C LEU A 17 -23.74 -11.90 7.92
N LYS A 18 -22.92 -10.84 7.90
CA LYS A 18 -23.22 -9.60 7.14
C LYS A 18 -23.30 -9.87 5.64
N ILE A 19 -22.39 -10.68 5.10
CA ILE A 19 -22.36 -11.09 3.68
C ILE A 19 -23.60 -11.88 3.29
N LEU A 20 -24.06 -12.79 4.14
CA LEU A 20 -25.25 -13.59 3.92
C LEU A 20 -26.54 -12.77 4.10
N ALA A 21 -26.58 -11.86 5.08
CA ALA A 21 -27.74 -11.01 5.36
C ALA A 21 -27.99 -9.94 4.29
N LEU A 22 -26.94 -9.44 3.63
CA LEU A 22 -27.04 -8.45 2.55
C LEU A 22 -27.19 -9.08 1.15
N GLY A 23 -27.06 -10.42 1.03
CA GLY A 23 -27.35 -11.17 -0.19
C GLY A 23 -26.21 -11.19 -1.21
N PHE A 24 -25.75 -12.39 -1.58
CA PHE A 24 -24.51 -12.57 -2.36
C PHE A 24 -24.62 -12.16 -3.84
N CYS A 25 -25.79 -12.28 -4.51
CA CYS A 25 -25.85 -12.06 -5.97
C CYS A 25 -27.22 -11.78 -6.64
N LEU A 26 -28.38 -11.97 -6.01
CA LEU A 26 -29.67 -12.10 -6.75
C LEU A 26 -30.61 -10.87 -6.74
N HIS A 27 -30.22 -9.72 -6.18
CA HIS A 27 -30.99 -8.47 -6.27
C HIS A 27 -30.14 -7.31 -6.83
N PRO A 28 -30.72 -6.37 -7.62
CA PRO A 28 -30.01 -5.32 -8.37
C PRO A 28 -29.25 -4.28 -7.53
N HIS A 29 -29.36 -4.31 -6.20
CA HIS A 29 -28.52 -3.51 -5.29
C HIS A 29 -27.28 -4.31 -4.85
N SER A 30 -26.42 -4.62 -5.82
CA SER A 30 -25.28 -5.52 -5.65
C SER A 30 -24.28 -5.09 -4.57
N TYR A 31 -23.93 -6.06 -3.73
CA TYR A 31 -22.97 -6.03 -2.63
C TYR A 31 -21.55 -5.54 -3.02
N LEU A 32 -21.17 -5.67 -4.30
CA LEU A 32 -19.88 -5.26 -4.84
C LEU A 32 -19.74 -3.75 -5.14
N ARG A 33 -20.85 -2.98 -5.14
CA ARG A 33 -20.78 -1.53 -5.41
C ARG A 33 -20.42 -0.71 -4.17
N ASN A 34 -20.52 -1.29 -2.96
CA ASN A 34 -20.15 -0.63 -1.71
C ASN A 34 -18.69 -0.92 -1.34
N ILE A 35 -17.84 0.12 -1.38
CA ILE A 35 -16.40 0.05 -1.05
C ILE A 35 -16.15 -0.49 0.37
N TRP A 36 -17.02 -0.13 1.32
CA TRP A 36 -16.97 -0.57 2.72
C TRP A 36 -17.06 -2.09 2.88
N ASN A 37 -17.74 -2.70 1.93
CA ASN A 37 -18.04 -4.11 1.95
C ASN A 37 -16.92 -4.96 1.32
N ILE A 38 -16.29 -4.43 0.28
CA ILE A 38 -15.03 -4.96 -0.27
C ILE A 38 -13.92 -4.97 0.80
N MET A 39 -13.88 -3.94 1.65
CA MET A 39 -12.89 -3.86 2.74
C MET A 39 -13.06 -4.99 3.76
N ASP A 40 -14.31 -5.31 4.14
CA ASP A 40 -14.59 -6.41 5.07
C ASP A 40 -14.18 -7.77 4.47
N PHE A 41 -14.42 -7.97 3.16
CA PHE A 41 -13.98 -9.17 2.44
C PHE A 41 -12.45 -9.34 2.45
N VAL A 42 -11.69 -8.26 2.19
CA VAL A 42 -10.21 -8.29 2.21
C VAL A 42 -9.68 -8.64 3.61
N VAL A 43 -10.31 -8.14 4.67
CA VAL A 43 -9.91 -8.46 6.05
C VAL A 43 -10.14 -9.94 6.38
N VAL A 44 -11.24 -10.53 5.89
CA VAL A 44 -11.49 -11.96 6.06
C VAL A 44 -10.46 -12.81 5.31
N VAL A 45 -10.19 -12.49 4.04
CA VAL A 45 -9.22 -13.21 3.20
C VAL A 45 -7.81 -13.14 3.82
N THR A 46 -7.39 -11.96 4.25
CA THR A 46 -6.08 -11.78 4.91
C THR A 46 -6.01 -12.53 6.24
N GLY A 47 -7.10 -12.58 7.01
CA GLY A 47 -7.22 -13.40 8.21
C GLY A 47 -7.05 -14.90 7.94
N PHE A 48 -7.67 -15.40 6.87
CA PHE A 48 -7.59 -16.80 6.45
C PHE A 48 -6.17 -17.18 5.98
N ILE A 49 -5.53 -16.31 5.19
CA ILE A 49 -4.13 -16.48 4.78
C ILE A 49 -3.21 -16.53 6.00
N THR A 50 -3.45 -15.71 7.02
CA THR A 50 -2.61 -15.71 8.23
C THR A 50 -2.70 -17.03 9.00
N LEU A 51 -3.89 -17.65 9.04
CA LEU A 51 -4.10 -18.94 9.71
C LEU A 51 -3.47 -20.09 8.92
N PHE A 52 -3.74 -20.16 7.61
CA PHE A 52 -3.15 -21.20 6.75
C PHE A 52 -1.63 -21.13 6.69
N ALA A 53 -1.07 -19.91 6.72
CA ALA A 53 0.36 -19.72 6.66
C ALA A 53 1.06 -20.05 8.00
N GLN A 54 0.34 -20.23 9.10
CA GLN A 54 0.90 -20.75 10.35
C GLN A 54 1.00 -22.29 10.38
N ASP A 55 0.14 -22.98 9.64
CA ASP A 55 0.05 -24.45 9.69
C ASP A 55 0.86 -25.16 8.58
N ASP A 56 1.00 -24.59 7.37
CA ASP A 56 1.54 -25.34 6.22
C ASP A 56 2.62 -24.66 5.36
N ILE A 57 2.99 -23.39 5.61
CA ILE A 57 3.89 -22.64 4.72
C ILE A 57 5.02 -21.97 5.51
N GLU A 58 6.29 -22.17 5.11
CA GLU A 58 7.42 -21.32 5.51
C GLU A 58 7.24 -19.90 4.94
N VAL A 59 6.29 -19.15 5.49
CA VAL A 59 6.15 -17.73 5.20
C VAL A 59 7.09 -16.93 6.09
N ASP A 60 7.87 -16.06 5.46
CA ASP A 60 8.76 -15.14 6.15
C ASP A 60 7.97 -14.31 7.18
N LEU A 61 8.55 -14.17 8.38
CA LEU A 61 7.95 -13.48 9.53
C LEU A 61 7.58 -12.01 9.21
N ARG A 62 8.21 -11.43 8.17
CA ARG A 62 7.92 -10.10 7.66
C ARG A 62 6.53 -10.00 7.03
N THR A 63 6.11 -10.99 6.26
CA THR A 63 4.81 -11.01 5.56
C THR A 63 3.66 -11.16 6.56
N LEU A 64 3.82 -12.03 7.55
CA LEU A 64 2.87 -12.19 8.65
C LEU A 64 2.69 -10.90 9.47
N ARG A 65 3.77 -10.13 9.66
CA ARG A 65 3.72 -8.83 10.34
C ARG A 65 2.98 -7.78 9.50
N ALA A 66 3.23 -7.71 8.19
CA ALA A 66 2.55 -6.79 7.29
C ALA A 66 1.04 -7.03 7.27
N ILE A 67 0.60 -8.29 7.20
CA ILE A 67 -0.83 -8.66 7.19
C ILE A 67 -1.57 -8.19 8.46
N ARG A 68 -0.91 -8.26 9.63
CA ARG A 68 -1.49 -7.76 10.89
C ARG A 68 -1.73 -6.23 10.89
N VAL A 69 -0.98 -5.45 10.11
CA VAL A 69 -1.14 -3.99 9.98
C VAL A 69 -2.43 -3.61 9.23
N LEU A 70 -3.05 -4.54 8.49
CA LEU A 70 -4.35 -4.30 7.86
C LEU A 70 -5.53 -4.43 8.83
N ARG A 71 -5.39 -5.04 10.02
CA ARG A 71 -6.51 -5.26 10.96
C ARG A 71 -7.15 -3.96 11.50
N PRO A 72 -6.40 -2.91 11.86
CA PRO A 72 -6.97 -1.61 12.24
C PRO A 72 -7.90 -1.02 11.17
N LEU A 73 -7.72 -1.39 9.90
CA LEU A 73 -8.57 -0.94 8.81
C LEU A 73 -10.03 -1.40 8.98
N LYS A 74 -10.29 -2.53 9.67
CA LYS A 74 -11.66 -2.97 10.00
C LYS A 74 -12.40 -2.02 10.94
N LEU A 75 -11.69 -1.28 11.81
CA LEU A 75 -12.34 -0.28 12.66
C LEU A 75 -12.99 0.84 11.83
N VAL A 76 -12.41 1.10 10.66
CA VAL A 76 -12.94 2.06 9.69
C VAL A 76 -14.23 1.56 9.05
N SER A 77 -14.31 0.29 8.67
CA SER A 77 -15.54 -0.28 8.11
C SER A 77 -16.62 -0.53 9.18
N GLY A 78 -16.25 -0.73 10.45
CA GLY A 78 -17.19 -0.97 11.55
C GLY A 78 -17.88 0.28 12.09
N ILE A 79 -17.22 1.45 12.04
CA ILE A 79 -17.73 2.68 12.65
C ILE A 79 -18.22 3.66 11.56
N PRO A 80 -19.54 3.90 11.42
CA PRO A 80 -20.09 4.72 10.34
C PRO A 80 -19.62 6.18 10.38
N SER A 81 -19.27 6.72 11.55
CA SER A 81 -18.73 8.09 11.66
C SER A 81 -17.36 8.23 10.98
N LEU A 82 -16.49 7.22 11.08
CA LEU A 82 -15.17 7.24 10.43
C LEU A 82 -15.28 7.10 8.90
N GLN A 83 -16.32 6.38 8.44
CA GLN A 83 -16.63 6.25 7.01
C GLN A 83 -16.96 7.59 6.35
N VAL A 84 -17.75 8.43 7.03
CA VAL A 84 -18.14 9.75 6.53
C VAL A 84 -16.93 10.67 6.43
N VAL A 85 -16.02 10.62 7.41
CA VAL A 85 -14.77 11.40 7.40
C VAL A 85 -13.90 11.02 6.22
N LEU A 86 -13.61 9.73 6.02
CA LEU A 86 -12.78 9.28 4.89
C LEU A 86 -13.42 9.61 3.54
N LYS A 87 -14.74 9.45 3.40
CA LYS A 87 -15.44 9.81 2.17
C LYS A 87 -15.30 11.30 1.86
N SER A 88 -15.29 12.14 2.89
CA SER A 88 -15.08 13.59 2.76
C SER A 88 -13.65 13.91 2.33
N ILE A 89 -12.66 13.22 2.90
CA ILE A 89 -11.25 13.34 2.50
C ILE A 89 -11.06 12.94 1.04
N ILE A 90 -11.57 11.79 0.61
CA ILE A 90 -11.46 11.33 -0.78
C ILE A 90 -12.14 12.32 -1.73
N LYS A 91 -13.30 12.87 -1.35
CA LYS A 91 -13.99 13.89 -2.14
C LYS A 91 -13.16 15.18 -2.26
N ALA A 92 -12.45 15.58 -1.21
CA ALA A 92 -11.54 16.72 -1.23
C ALA A 92 -10.24 16.44 -2.02
N MET A 93 -9.80 15.18 -2.10
CA MET A 93 -8.64 14.79 -2.92
C MET A 93 -8.91 14.86 -4.43
N ALA A 94 -10.15 14.63 -4.87
CA ALA A 94 -10.51 14.70 -6.29
C ALA A 94 -10.12 16.02 -6.99
N PRO A 95 -10.45 17.22 -6.47
CA PRO A 95 -10.00 18.49 -7.06
C PRO A 95 -8.49 18.71 -6.90
N LEU A 96 -7.88 18.22 -5.81
CA LEU A 96 -6.43 18.32 -5.62
C LEU A 96 -5.66 17.53 -6.67
N LEU A 97 -6.21 16.44 -7.20
CA LEU A 97 -5.58 15.64 -8.26
C LEU A 97 -5.38 16.45 -9.55
N GLN A 98 -6.30 17.37 -9.87
CA GLN A 98 -6.15 18.25 -11.04
C GLN A 98 -4.99 19.24 -10.86
N ILE A 99 -4.84 19.82 -9.67
CA ILE A 99 -3.73 20.71 -9.33
C ILE A 99 -2.42 19.91 -9.27
N GLY A 100 -2.47 18.70 -8.70
CA GLY A 100 -1.35 17.78 -8.62
C GLY A 100 -0.82 17.37 -10.00
N LEU A 101 -1.71 17.16 -10.97
CA LEU A 101 -1.33 16.88 -12.36
C LEU A 101 -0.54 18.04 -12.98
N LEU A 102 -0.99 19.29 -12.74
CA LEU A 102 -0.28 20.49 -13.20
C LEU A 102 1.11 20.60 -12.56
N VAL A 103 1.19 20.39 -11.24
CA VAL A 103 2.47 20.43 -10.50
C VAL A 103 3.41 19.32 -10.99
N LEU A 104 2.90 18.11 -11.22
CA LEU A 104 3.69 17.00 -11.76
C LEU A 104 4.24 17.34 -13.15
N PHE A 105 3.43 17.95 -14.02
CA PHE A 105 3.89 18.40 -15.33
C PHE A 105 5.00 19.46 -15.22
N ALA A 106 4.85 20.42 -14.30
CA ALA A 106 5.89 21.42 -14.04
C ALA A 106 7.20 20.79 -13.54
N ILE A 107 7.12 19.83 -12.59
CA ILE A 107 8.29 19.09 -12.10
C ILE A 107 8.99 18.36 -13.24
N VAL A 108 8.25 17.73 -14.16
CA VAL A 108 8.82 17.03 -15.31
C VAL A 108 9.58 17.99 -16.23
N ILE A 109 9.03 19.17 -16.54
CA ILE A 109 9.71 20.17 -17.36
C ILE A 109 11.02 20.60 -16.69
N PHE A 110 10.97 20.98 -15.41
CA PHE A 110 12.18 21.36 -14.67
C PHE A 110 13.18 20.22 -14.55
N ALA A 111 12.72 18.97 -14.44
CA ALA A 111 13.58 17.80 -14.41
C ALA A 111 14.30 17.55 -15.74
N ILE A 112 13.63 17.72 -16.88
CA ILE A 112 14.25 17.59 -18.21
C ILE A 112 15.31 18.68 -18.40
N ILE A 113 14.96 19.94 -18.11
CA ILE A 113 15.89 21.07 -18.19
C ILE A 113 17.09 20.80 -17.27
N GLY A 114 16.84 20.45 -16.00
CA GLY A 114 17.89 20.13 -15.04
C GLY A 114 18.79 18.98 -15.50
N LEU A 115 18.22 17.93 -16.09
CA LEU A 115 19.00 16.83 -16.63
C LEU A 115 19.90 17.29 -17.78
N GLU A 116 19.39 18.08 -18.72
CA GLU A 116 20.19 18.60 -19.83
C GLU A 116 21.34 19.51 -19.36
N PHE A 117 21.11 20.34 -18.34
CA PHE A 117 22.14 21.24 -17.80
C PHE A 117 23.17 20.53 -16.91
N TYR A 118 22.76 19.53 -16.13
CA TYR A 118 23.60 18.89 -15.12
C TYR A 118 24.11 17.49 -15.51
N SER A 119 23.71 16.97 -16.68
CA SER A 119 24.24 15.70 -17.19
C SER A 119 25.77 15.73 -17.29
N GLY A 120 26.44 14.81 -16.60
CA GLY A 120 27.90 14.64 -16.62
C GLY A 120 28.71 15.65 -15.79
N VAL A 121 28.11 16.73 -15.29
CA VAL A 121 28.83 17.73 -14.47
C VAL A 121 29.10 17.21 -13.06
N LEU A 122 28.18 16.41 -12.51
CA LEU A 122 28.22 15.92 -11.13
C LEU A 122 29.17 14.73 -10.90
N HIS A 123 29.77 14.16 -11.95
CA HIS A 123 30.71 13.03 -11.81
C HIS A 123 32.14 13.45 -11.44
N LYS A 124 32.41 14.76 -11.29
CA LYS A 124 33.74 15.26 -10.93
C LYS A 124 33.96 15.18 -9.43
N SER A 125 34.82 14.26 -9.00
CA SER A 125 35.31 14.16 -7.61
C SER A 125 36.83 14.32 -7.59
N CYS A 126 37.35 15.05 -6.59
CA CYS A 126 38.79 15.15 -6.36
C CYS A 126 39.30 13.86 -5.70
N TYR A 127 40.35 13.27 -6.26
CA TYR A 127 41.07 12.13 -5.69
C TYR A 127 42.47 12.56 -5.27
N SER A 128 43.01 11.95 -4.22
CA SER A 128 44.41 12.13 -3.85
C SER A 128 45.29 11.34 -4.82
N LEU A 129 46.41 11.92 -5.25
CA LEU A 129 47.35 11.29 -6.19
C LEU A 129 48.10 10.10 -5.58
N GLU A 130 48.01 9.91 -4.27
CA GLU A 130 48.64 8.80 -3.53
C GLU A 130 47.95 7.44 -3.82
N ASP A 131 46.68 7.45 -4.26
CA ASP A 131 45.90 6.24 -4.59
C ASP A 131 46.04 5.78 -6.06
N LEU A 132 46.66 6.59 -6.95
CA LEU A 132 46.77 6.26 -8.39
C LEU A 132 47.77 5.14 -8.71
N GLY A 133 48.64 4.78 -7.75
CA GLY A 133 49.58 3.68 -7.92
C GLY A 133 48.93 2.29 -7.94
N ASN A 134 47.67 2.16 -7.48
CA ASN A 134 47.02 0.86 -7.27
C ASN A 134 45.66 0.69 -8.00
N ILE A 135 45.23 1.69 -8.78
CA ILE A 135 43.91 1.67 -9.44
C ILE A 135 44.09 1.80 -10.95
N ASN A 136 43.87 0.69 -11.65
CA ASN A 136 43.86 0.62 -13.11
C ASN A 136 43.02 1.76 -13.71
N MET A 137 43.59 2.42 -14.71
CA MET A 137 43.11 3.60 -15.44
C MET A 137 41.70 3.46 -16.05
N THR A 138 41.10 2.27 -16.04
CA THR A 138 39.76 1.96 -16.57
C THR A 138 38.60 2.49 -15.72
N LYS A 139 38.82 2.88 -14.45
CA LYS A 139 37.74 3.32 -13.55
C LYS A 139 37.42 4.83 -13.58
N MET A 140 38.17 5.61 -14.36
CA MET A 140 38.08 7.08 -14.36
C MET A 140 37.37 7.66 -15.60
N VAL A 141 37.03 6.82 -16.58
CA VAL A 141 36.45 7.24 -17.89
C VAL A 141 34.98 6.84 -18.05
N MET A 142 34.33 6.31 -17.00
CA MET A 142 32.88 6.02 -17.02
C MET A 142 32.15 6.77 -15.92
#